data_AF-A0A0L6X2X3-F1
#
_entry.id   AF-A0A0L6X2X3-F1
#
_cell.length_a   1.000
_cell.length_b   1.000
_cell.length_c   1.000
_cell.angle_alpha   90.00
_cell.angle_beta   90.00
_cell.angle_gamma   90.00
#
_symmetry.space_group_name_H-M   'P 1'
#
loop_
_entity.id
_entity.type
_entity.pdbx_description
1 polymer ?
#
loop_
_entity_poly.entity_id
_entity_poly.type
_entity_poly.pdbx_seq_one_letter_code
_entity_poly.pdbx_strand_id
1 'polypeptide(L)'
;MTANPKWSEIEEALLKEPAVNGKKQTAADQLDIVARVFELKKNAVVKEIKEGFFGSYVAYVHTIEFQKRGLPHMHILIFFHHHHRTKDAPDVDSIVSAQIPDPVAQPQLH
;
A
#
# COMPACT_ATOMS: atom_id res chain seq x y z
N MET A 1 -0.88 4.74 0.13
CA MET A 1 -1.02 3.28 0.44
C MET A 1 -1.44 3.14 1.90
N THR A 2 -2.54 2.47 2.20
CA THR A 2 -2.98 2.18 3.59
C THR A 2 -2.59 0.75 3.96
N ALA A 3 -2.13 0.52 5.19
CA ALA A 3 -1.95 -0.85 5.69
C ALA A 3 -3.29 -1.60 5.74
N ASN A 4 -3.29 -2.85 5.29
CA ASN A 4 -4.42 -3.76 5.43
C ASN A 4 -4.08 -4.86 6.45
N PRO A 5 -4.78 -4.93 7.60
CA PRO A 5 -4.58 -5.99 8.59
C PRO A 5 -4.79 -7.41 8.06
N LYS A 6 -5.50 -7.58 6.94
CA LYS A 6 -5.82 -8.88 6.30
C LYS A 6 -4.81 -9.30 5.24
N TRP A 7 -3.66 -8.64 5.14
CA TRP A 7 -2.60 -9.14 4.27
C TRP A 7 -2.12 -10.51 4.76
N SER A 8 -1.95 -11.46 3.85
CA SER A 8 -1.58 -12.83 4.20
C SER A 8 -0.26 -12.87 4.96
N GLU A 9 0.71 -12.01 4.64
CA GLU A 9 1.99 -11.95 5.36
C GLU A 9 1.84 -11.54 6.83
N ILE A 10 0.79 -10.78 7.17
CA ILE A 10 0.45 -10.46 8.56
C ILE A 10 -0.22 -11.68 9.20
N GLU A 11 -1.28 -12.21 8.59
CA GLU A 11 -2.05 -13.32 9.14
C GLU A 11 -1.20 -14.57 9.37
N GLU A 12 -0.27 -14.86 8.47
CA GLU A 12 0.67 -15.99 8.57
C GLU A 12 1.72 -15.81 9.66
N ALA A 13 2.10 -14.56 9.98
CA ALA A 13 3.08 -14.23 11.01
C ALA A 13 2.46 -14.17 12.42
N LEU A 14 1.14 -14.08 12.54
CA LEU A 14 0.44 -14.15 13.82
C LEU A 14 0.49 -15.57 14.40
N LEU A 15 0.36 -15.66 15.73
CA LEU A 15 0.23 -16.94 16.42
C LEU A 15 -1.00 -17.72 15.91
N LYS A 16 -0.75 -18.92 15.38
CA LYS A 16 -1.80 -19.83 14.91
C LYS A 16 -2.61 -20.42 16.05
N GLU A 17 -1.91 -20.76 17.13
CA GLU A 17 -2.52 -21.26 18.36
C GLU A 17 -2.90 -20.11 19.30
N PRO A 18 -3.97 -20.27 20.10
CA PRO A 18 -4.34 -19.26 21.09
C PRO A 18 -3.21 -19.03 22.10
N ALA A 19 -3.07 -17.79 22.56
CA ALA A 19 -2.19 -17.47 23.68
C ALA A 19 -2.64 -18.21 24.95
N VAL A 20 -1.81 -18.17 26.01
CA VAL A 20 -2.06 -18.86 27.30
C VAL A 20 -3.44 -18.54 27.91
N ASN A 21 -4.02 -17.39 27.57
CA ASN A 21 -5.35 -16.96 28.00
C ASN A 21 -6.51 -17.42 27.06
N GLY A 22 -6.25 -18.27 26.08
CA GLY A 22 -7.22 -18.74 25.09
C GLY A 22 -7.56 -17.72 23.98
N LYS A 23 -6.94 -16.55 23.93
CA LYS A 23 -7.20 -15.52 22.92
C LYS A 23 -6.29 -15.73 21.69
N LYS A 24 -6.87 -15.74 20.49
CA LYS A 24 -6.11 -15.66 19.24
C LYS A 24 -5.53 -14.26 19.06
N GLN A 25 -4.29 -14.20 18.60
CA GLN A 25 -3.63 -12.94 18.30
C GLN A 25 -4.27 -12.30 17.06
N THR A 26 -4.39 -10.98 17.07
CA THR A 26 -4.85 -10.18 15.93
C THR A 26 -3.75 -9.22 15.50
N ALA A 27 -3.88 -8.66 14.29
CA ALA A 27 -2.97 -7.62 13.80
C ALA A 27 -2.87 -6.41 14.76
N ALA A 28 -3.95 -6.09 15.48
CA ALA A 28 -3.94 -5.01 16.47
C ALA A 28 -3.12 -5.35 17.72
N ASP A 29 -2.93 -6.64 18.02
CA ASP A 29 -2.08 -7.10 19.12
C ASP A 29 -0.58 -7.14 18.71
N GLN A 30 -0.24 -7.01 17.41
CA GLN A 30 1.13 -7.05 16.84
C GLN A 30 1.35 -5.93 15.81
N LEU A 31 1.32 -4.68 16.26
CA LEU A 31 1.51 -3.52 15.38
C LEU A 31 2.92 -3.47 14.75
N ASP A 32 3.90 -4.12 15.35
CA ASP A 32 5.25 -4.25 14.80
C ASP A 32 5.28 -5.14 13.54
N ILE A 33 4.53 -6.25 13.52
CA ILE A 33 4.35 -7.09 12.32
C ILE A 33 3.68 -6.27 11.22
N VAL A 34 2.59 -5.56 11.54
CA VAL A 34 1.90 -4.69 10.58
C VAL A 34 2.84 -3.65 9.99
N ALA A 35 3.63 -2.97 10.83
CA ALA A 35 4.58 -1.95 10.39
C ALA A 35 5.69 -2.53 9.49
N ARG A 36 6.21 -3.72 9.80
CA ARG A 36 7.23 -4.41 8.97
C ARG A 36 6.68 -4.80 7.60
N VAL A 37 5.50 -5.41 7.56
CA VAL A 37 4.86 -5.78 6.28
C VAL A 37 4.54 -4.53 5.46
N PHE A 38 4.05 -3.47 6.11
CA PHE A 38 3.81 -2.19 5.45
C PHE A 38 5.09 -1.59 4.86
N GLU A 39 6.21 -1.61 5.60
CA GLU A 39 7.50 -1.10 5.12
C GLU A 39 8.00 -1.89 3.89
N LEU A 40 7.85 -3.22 3.91
CA LEU A 40 8.20 -4.06 2.76
C LEU A 40 7.36 -3.72 1.52
N LYS A 41 6.04 -3.60 1.67
CA LYS A 41 5.15 -3.22 0.56
C LYS A 41 5.39 -1.80 0.08
N LYS A 42 5.70 -0.86 0.99
CA LYS A 42 6.11 0.51 0.64
C LYS A 42 7.34 0.48 -0.26
N ASN A 43 8.36 -0.29 0.14
CA ASN A 43 9.61 -0.37 -0.61
C ASN A 43 9.41 -1.01 -1.98
N ALA A 44 8.50 -1.98 -2.10
CA ALA A 44 8.09 -2.52 -3.40
C ALA A 44 7.45 -1.44 -4.30
N VAL A 45 6.49 -0.67 -3.79
CA VAL A 45 5.85 0.43 -4.55
C VAL A 45 6.88 1.49 -4.97
N VAL A 46 7.75 1.92 -4.05
CA VAL A 46 8.80 2.91 -4.37
C VAL A 46 9.78 2.36 -5.40
N LYS A 47 10.08 1.05 -5.36
CA LYS A 47 10.94 0.41 -6.36
C LYS A 47 10.31 0.46 -7.75
N GLU A 48 9.03 0.10 -7.90
CA GLU A 48 8.33 0.17 -9.19
C GLU A 48 8.30 1.58 -9.77
N ILE A 49 8.05 2.59 -8.92
CA ILE A 49 8.11 4.00 -9.32
C ILE A 49 9.51 4.35 -9.85
N LYS A 50 10.56 3.92 -9.14
CA LYS A 50 11.95 4.17 -9.51
C LYS A 50 12.35 3.48 -10.81
N GLU A 51 11.78 2.32 -11.08
CA GLU A 51 11.98 1.54 -12.31
C GLU A 51 11.19 2.10 -13.50
N GLY A 52 10.46 3.20 -13.30
CA GLY A 52 9.81 3.94 -14.38
C GLY A 52 8.39 3.48 -14.67
N PHE A 53 7.69 2.85 -13.72
CA PHE A 53 6.30 2.43 -13.88
C PHE A 53 5.38 3.57 -14.37
N PHE A 54 5.60 4.80 -13.87
CA PHE A 54 4.88 6.00 -14.29
C PHE A 54 5.68 6.88 -15.29
N GLY A 55 6.75 6.35 -15.88
CA GLY A 55 7.71 7.11 -16.68
C GLY A 55 8.82 7.75 -15.85
N SER A 56 9.66 8.58 -16.49
CA SER A 56 10.82 9.19 -15.82
C SER A 56 10.39 10.25 -14.80
N TYR A 57 10.98 10.19 -13.60
CA TYR A 57 10.77 11.15 -12.51
C TYR A 57 12.05 11.95 -12.22
N VAL A 58 11.89 13.13 -11.61
CA VAL A 58 12.98 14.00 -11.15
C VAL A 58 13.19 13.85 -9.65
N ALA A 59 12.09 13.77 -8.89
CA ALA A 59 12.12 13.60 -7.45
C ALA A 59 10.85 12.88 -6.97
N TYR A 60 10.88 12.36 -5.74
CA TYR A 60 9.69 11.95 -5.02
C TYR A 60 9.86 12.25 -3.54
N VAL A 61 8.76 12.50 -2.85
CA VAL A 61 8.71 12.63 -1.39
C VAL A 61 7.58 11.76 -0.89
N HIS A 62 7.77 11.14 0.27
CA HIS A 62 6.71 10.39 0.93
C HIS A 62 6.69 10.71 2.42
N THR A 63 5.50 10.60 3.00
CA THR A 63 5.27 10.71 4.44
C THR A 63 4.45 9.51 4.89
N ILE A 64 4.67 9.10 6.13
CA ILE A 64 3.89 8.03 6.77
C ILE A 64 3.14 8.67 7.94
N GLU A 65 1.82 8.56 7.92
CA GLU A 65 0.94 8.96 9.02
C GLU A 65 0.24 7.73 9.58
N PHE A 66 -0.07 7.75 10.87
CA PHE A 66 -0.85 6.70 11.50
C PHE A 66 -2.31 7.14 11.58
N GLN A 67 -3.18 6.43 10.86
CA GLN A 67 -4.62 6.71 10.85
C GLN A 67 -5.26 6.34 12.19
N LYS A 68 -6.52 6.77 12.41
CA LYS A 68 -7.32 6.33 13.56
C LYS A 68 -7.31 4.79 13.58
N ARG A 69 -6.97 4.20 14.74
CA ARG A 69 -6.65 2.76 14.98
C ARG A 69 -5.19 2.35 14.78
N GLY A 70 -4.27 3.29 14.54
CA GLY A 70 -2.83 3.06 14.59
C GLY A 70 -2.27 2.29 13.39
N LEU A 71 -2.97 2.31 12.25
CA LEU A 71 -2.47 1.70 11.02
C LEU A 71 -1.68 2.74 10.20
N PRO A 72 -0.50 2.37 9.68
CA PRO A 72 0.28 3.28 8.85
C PRO A 72 -0.38 3.50 7.49
N HIS A 73 -0.30 4.75 7.04
CA HIS A 73 -0.76 5.21 5.75
C HIS A 73 0.34 6.08 5.12
N MET A 74 0.71 5.77 3.88
CA MET A 74 1.70 6.52 3.14
C MET A 74 1.02 7.46 2.15
N HIS A 75 1.40 8.73 2.21
CA HIS A 75 1.24 9.70 1.12
C HIS A 75 2.54 9.76 0.33
N ILE A 76 2.47 9.75 -1.00
CA ILE A 76 3.62 9.88 -1.89
C ILE A 76 3.33 10.91 -2.96
N LEU A 77 4.25 11.84 -3.17
CA LEU A 77 4.24 12.80 -4.26
C LEU A 77 5.41 12.49 -5.19
N ILE A 78 5.12 12.40 -6.49
CA ILE A 78 6.11 12.11 -7.53
C ILE A 78 6.18 13.34 -8.45
N PHE A 79 7.39 13.82 -8.69
CA PHE A 79 7.66 14.93 -9.59
C PHE A 79 8.17 14.37 -10.91
N PHE A 80 7.34 14.36 -11.95
CA PHE A 80 7.69 13.81 -13.26
C PHE A 80 8.67 14.69 -14.04
N HIS A 81 9.50 14.04 -14.86
CA HIS A 81 10.28 14.75 -15.88
C HIS A 81 9.33 15.44 -16.86
N HIS A 82 9.72 16.60 -17.40
CA HIS A 82 8.83 17.42 -18.22
C HIS A 82 8.25 16.70 -19.45
N HIS A 83 8.97 15.73 -20.01
CA HIS A 83 8.47 14.89 -21.11
C HIS A 83 7.39 13.88 -20.71
N HIS A 84 7.32 13.48 -19.43
CA HIS A 84 6.40 12.49 -18.89
C HIS A 84 5.34 13.09 -17.95
N ARG A 85 5.33 14.42 -17.78
CA ARG A 85 4.33 15.11 -16.99
C ARG A 85 2.98 15.06 -17.70
N THR A 86 1.91 14.80 -16.94
CA THR A 86 0.53 14.91 -17.41
C THR A 86 0.19 16.35 -17.81
N LYS A 87 -0.41 16.53 -18.98
CA LYS A 87 -0.66 17.87 -19.57
C LYS A 87 -2.13 18.23 -19.59
N ASP A 88 -3.00 17.24 -19.67
CA ASP A 88 -4.45 17.42 -19.78
C ASP A 88 -5.21 16.33 -18.99
N ALA A 89 -6.55 16.39 -19.03
CA ALA A 89 -7.41 15.44 -18.33
C ALA A 89 -7.25 13.99 -18.86
N PRO A 90 -7.21 13.74 -20.18
CA PRO A 90 -6.93 12.39 -20.71
C PRO A 90 -5.64 11.77 -20.19
N ASP A 91 -4.54 12.54 -20.11
CA ASP A 91 -3.28 12.05 -19.55
C ASP A 91 -3.46 11.60 -18.09
N VAL A 92 -4.21 12.37 -17.29
CA VAL A 92 -4.50 12.02 -15.89
C VAL A 92 -5.35 10.76 -15.80
N ASP A 93 -6.42 10.66 -16.59
CA ASP A 93 -7.33 9.52 -16.60
C ASP A 93 -6.64 8.22 -17.05
N SER A 94 -5.58 8.32 -17.84
CA SER A 94 -4.77 7.16 -18.26
C SER A 94 -3.93 6.56 -17.13
N ILE A 95 -3.62 7.35 -16.08
CA ILE A 95 -2.75 6.96 -14.96
C ILE A 95 -3.54 6.73 -13.68
N VAL A 96 -4.60 7.52 -13.47
CA VAL A 96 -5.41 7.49 -12.25
C VAL A 96 -6.82 7.07 -12.61
N SER A 97 -7.29 6.00 -11.97
CA SER A 97 -8.67 5.56 -12.09
C SER A 97 -9.21 5.13 -10.73
N ALA A 98 -10.51 5.35 -10.51
CA ALA A 98 -11.24 4.85 -9.36
C ALA A 98 -12.43 4.05 -9.89
N GLN A 99 -12.27 2.73 -9.95
CA GLN A 99 -13.31 1.82 -10.40
C GLN A 99 -13.64 0.83 -9.28
N ILE A 100 -14.91 0.45 -9.18
CA ILE A 100 -15.31 -0.70 -8.37
C ILE A 100 -14.86 -1.93 -9.15
N PRO A 101 -14.02 -2.80 -8.57
CA PRO A 101 -13.54 -3.99 -9.26
C PRO A 101 -14.69 -4.92 -9.63
N ASP A 102 -14.63 -5.50 -10.82
CA ASP A 102 -15.60 -6.50 -11.23
C ASP A 102 -15.40 -7.78 -10.41
N PRO A 103 -16.43 -8.31 -9.72
CA PRO A 103 -16.28 -9.46 -8.83
C PRO A 103 -15.91 -10.76 -9.58
N VAL A 104 -16.17 -10.85 -10.89
CA VAL A 104 -15.89 -12.02 -11.72
C VAL A 104 -14.53 -11.89 -12.39
N ALA A 105 -14.23 -10.75 -13.00
CA ALA A 105 -12.98 -10.52 -13.72
C ALA A 105 -11.80 -10.17 -12.79
N GLN A 106 -12.08 -9.55 -11.64
CA GLN A 106 -11.08 -9.08 -10.69
C GLN A 106 -11.41 -9.53 -9.25
N PRO A 107 -11.59 -10.84 -8.99
CA PRO A 107 -12.05 -11.35 -7.70
C PRO A 107 -11.08 -11.05 -6.55
N GLN A 108 -9.81 -10.76 -6.84
CA GLN A 108 -8.81 -10.42 -5.82
C GLN A 108 -8.91 -8.98 -5.29
N LEU A 109 -9.60 -8.11 -6.03
CA LEU A 109 -9.78 -6.71 -5.66
C LEU A 109 -11.12 -6.45 -4.94
N HIS A 110 -12.00 -7.46 -4.87
CA HIS A 110 -13.28 -7.42 -4.19
C HIS A 110 -13.19 -7.96 -2.75
#